data_AF-A0A536DHH8-F1
#
_entry.id   AF-A0A536DHH8-F1
#
_cell.length_a   1.000
_cell.length_b   1.000
_cell.length_c   1.000
_cell.angle_alpha   90.00
_cell.angle_beta   90.00
_cell.angle_gamma   90.00
#
_symmetry.space_group_name_H-M   'P 1'
#
loop_
_entity.id
_entity.type
_entity.pdbx_description
1 polymer ?
#
loop_
_entity_poly.entity_id
_entity_poly.type
_entity_poly.pdbx_seq_one_letter_code
_entity_poly.pdbx_strand_id
1 'polypeptide(L)'
;ADGVVELDAGVMDGRDRSAGGVACLRDVRHPIDLALAVMRDGRHVLLAAEGASRFAREQGVEMADPSIFITDRKRQELSQGADTVGAVARDDGGHIAVAVSTGGRTGKLAGRIGDSPIPGAGLYADDRHGAVCGTGVGEAFIRLGLCRVAIVELEHGMDPAEVAKKAIDWLGRSMNAAGGIILTGREGDPQAAFNTPAMPWAKRVG
;
A
#
# COMPACT_ATOMS: atom_id res chain seq x y z
N ALA A 1 1.19 15.09 -14.66
CA ALA A 1 1.56 16.21 -15.54
C ALA A 1 1.39 15.86 -17.03
N ASP A 2 1.69 14.62 -17.44
CA ASP A 2 1.85 14.30 -18.88
C ASP A 2 0.75 13.38 -19.46
N GLY A 3 -0.35 13.18 -18.73
CA GLY A 3 -1.45 12.30 -19.16
C GLY A 3 -1.16 10.79 -19.11
N VAL A 4 0.02 10.40 -18.63
CA VAL A 4 0.44 9.00 -18.47
C VAL A 4 0.10 8.50 -17.06
N VAL A 5 -0.46 7.28 -16.97
CA VAL A 5 -0.69 6.59 -15.70
C VAL A 5 0.57 5.84 -15.29
N GLU A 6 0.98 6.03 -14.05
CA GLU A 6 2.08 5.30 -13.43
C GLU A 6 1.58 4.61 -12.18
N LEU A 7 1.76 3.30 -12.09
CA LEU A 7 1.21 2.45 -11.05
C LEU A 7 2.29 2.00 -10.07
N ASP A 8 1.93 1.95 -8.79
CA ASP A 8 2.79 1.47 -7.71
C ASP A 8 2.05 0.38 -6.92
N ALA A 9 2.77 -0.62 -6.41
CA ALA A 9 2.22 -1.65 -5.53
C ALA A 9 3.26 -2.23 -4.58
N GLY A 10 2.82 -2.76 -3.45
CA GLY A 10 3.65 -3.42 -2.45
C GLY A 10 2.91 -4.58 -1.78
N VAL A 11 3.67 -5.61 -1.42
CA VAL A 11 3.21 -6.79 -0.68
C VAL A 11 4.24 -7.17 0.38
N MET A 12 3.77 -7.70 1.50
CA MET A 12 4.64 -8.20 2.56
C MET A 12 4.03 -9.42 3.25
N ASP A 13 4.88 -10.41 3.53
CA ASP A 13 4.57 -11.63 4.26
C ASP A 13 5.03 -11.49 5.72
N GLY A 14 4.12 -11.71 6.66
CA GLY A 14 4.39 -11.56 8.09
C GLY A 14 5.27 -12.67 8.68
N ARG A 15 5.42 -13.82 8.00
CA ARG A 15 6.16 -14.99 8.52
C ARG A 15 7.64 -14.71 8.70
N ASP A 16 8.26 -14.13 7.68
CA ASP A 16 9.69 -13.86 7.60
C ASP A 16 10.02 -12.41 7.26
N ARG A 17 9.00 -11.56 7.09
CA ARG A 17 9.10 -10.17 6.63
C ARG A 17 9.64 -10.04 5.20
N SER A 18 9.52 -11.10 4.38
CA SER A 18 9.73 -10.98 2.95
C SER A 18 8.77 -9.94 2.38
N ALA A 19 9.29 -9.10 1.49
CA ALA A 19 8.54 -7.99 0.92
C ALA A 19 8.94 -7.77 -0.53
N GLY A 20 7.99 -7.29 -1.31
CA GLY A 20 8.20 -6.88 -2.69
C GLY A 20 7.40 -5.64 -2.99
N GLY A 21 8.00 -4.70 -3.70
CA GLY A 21 7.37 -3.46 -4.13
C GLY A 21 7.86 -3.03 -5.49
N VAL A 22 6.94 -2.41 -6.22
CA VAL A 22 7.16 -1.92 -7.57
C VAL A 22 6.56 -0.55 -7.75
N ALA A 23 7.23 0.29 -8.51
CA ALA A 23 6.81 1.67 -8.69
C ALA A 23 7.01 2.16 -10.12
N CYS A 24 6.28 3.21 -10.49
CA CYS A 24 6.37 3.87 -11.79
C CYS A 24 6.10 2.94 -12.98
N LEU A 25 5.24 1.94 -12.81
CA LEU A 25 4.88 0.99 -13.87
C LEU A 25 3.88 1.61 -14.84
N ARG A 26 4.04 1.31 -16.14
CA ARG A 26 3.13 1.82 -17.19
C ARG A 26 2.47 0.70 -17.99
N ASP A 27 3.09 -0.47 -18.01
CA ASP A 27 2.84 -1.55 -18.97
C ASP A 27 2.56 -2.89 -18.29
N VAL A 28 2.30 -2.91 -16.98
CA VAL A 28 1.99 -4.13 -16.21
C VAL A 28 0.52 -4.12 -15.84
N ARG A 29 -0.23 -5.15 -16.23
CA ARG A 29 -1.68 -5.24 -16.06
C ARG A 29 -2.08 -5.17 -14.58
N HIS A 30 -1.37 -5.92 -13.75
CA HIS A 30 -1.63 -6.06 -12.32
C HIS A 30 -0.33 -5.79 -11.54
N PRO A 31 -0.08 -4.53 -11.11
CA PRO A 31 1.13 -4.15 -10.37
C PRO A 31 1.41 -5.03 -9.14
N ILE A 32 0.35 -5.49 -8.46
CA ILE A 32 0.49 -6.35 -7.28
C ILE A 32 1.07 -7.74 -7.59
N ASP A 33 0.81 -8.29 -8.79
CA ASP A 33 1.38 -9.57 -9.22
C ASP A 33 2.89 -9.45 -9.43
N LEU A 34 3.35 -8.30 -9.94
CA LEU A 34 4.78 -8.02 -10.05
C LEU A 34 5.42 -7.80 -8.68
N ALA A 35 4.76 -7.09 -7.76
CA ALA A 35 5.24 -6.96 -6.37
C ALA A 35 5.42 -8.34 -5.71
N LEU A 36 4.47 -9.25 -5.93
CA LEU A 36 4.54 -10.64 -5.48
C LEU A 36 5.68 -11.43 -6.14
N ALA A 37 5.93 -11.22 -7.43
CA ALA A 37 7.07 -11.82 -8.13
C ALA A 37 8.41 -11.32 -7.56
N VAL A 38 8.54 -10.03 -7.26
CA VAL A 38 9.73 -9.46 -6.59
C VAL A 38 9.94 -10.10 -5.21
N MET A 39 8.89 -10.20 -4.40
CA MET A 39 8.96 -10.82 -3.07
C MET A 39 9.41 -12.28 -3.15
N ARG A 40 8.86 -13.06 -4.09
CA ARG A 40 9.16 -14.48 -4.27
C ARG A 40 10.56 -14.73 -4.82
N ASP A 41 11.06 -13.84 -5.67
CA ASP A 41 12.43 -13.89 -6.18
C ASP A 41 13.47 -13.65 -5.07
N GLY A 42 13.15 -12.77 -4.12
CA GLY A 42 13.88 -12.61 -2.86
C GLY A 42 15.25 -11.92 -2.96
N ARG A 43 15.78 -11.64 -4.17
CA ARG A 43 17.05 -10.92 -4.33
C ARG A 43 16.94 -9.43 -4.02
N HIS A 44 15.76 -8.86 -4.27
CA HIS A 44 15.48 -7.44 -4.16
C HIS A 44 14.12 -7.21 -3.50
N VAL A 45 13.95 -6.06 -2.86
CA VAL A 45 12.67 -5.67 -2.24
C VAL A 45 11.92 -4.66 -3.11
N LEU A 46 12.62 -3.77 -3.81
CA LEU A 46 12.01 -2.67 -4.57
C LEU A 46 12.59 -2.57 -5.97
N LEU A 47 11.72 -2.55 -6.99
CA LEU A 47 12.07 -2.25 -8.37
C LEU A 47 11.23 -1.08 -8.88
N ALA A 48 11.73 -0.32 -9.86
CA ALA A 48 10.98 0.81 -10.41
C ALA A 48 11.17 0.97 -11.91
N ALA A 49 10.18 1.60 -12.54
CA ALA A 49 10.18 2.04 -13.93
C ALA A 49 10.62 0.92 -14.89
N GLU A 50 11.44 1.25 -15.90
CA GLU A 50 11.86 0.30 -16.94
C GLU A 50 12.57 -0.94 -16.38
N GLY A 51 13.28 -0.82 -15.25
CA GLY A 51 13.90 -1.96 -14.59
C GLY A 51 12.86 -2.98 -14.09
N ALA A 52 11.77 -2.49 -13.50
CA ALA A 52 10.66 -3.33 -13.07
C ALA A 52 9.90 -3.92 -14.27
N SER A 53 9.69 -3.15 -15.34
CA SER A 53 9.02 -3.66 -16.56
C SER A 53 9.84 -4.75 -17.27
N ARG A 54 11.17 -4.65 -17.30
CA ARG A 54 12.03 -5.75 -17.80
C ARG A 54 11.91 -7.00 -16.94
N PHE A 55 11.99 -6.85 -15.62
CA PHE A 55 11.81 -7.96 -14.69
C PHE A 55 10.42 -8.60 -14.84
N ALA A 56 9.36 -7.81 -15.05
CA ALA A 56 8.02 -8.33 -15.30
C ALA A 56 7.96 -9.28 -16.50
N ARG A 57 8.61 -8.90 -17.60
CA ARG A 57 8.70 -9.76 -18.81
C ARG A 57 9.48 -11.04 -18.54
N GLU A 58 10.59 -10.96 -17.79
CA GLU A 58 11.39 -12.12 -17.40
C GLU A 58 10.61 -13.11 -16.52
N GLN A 59 9.77 -12.58 -15.61
CA GLN A 59 8.93 -13.38 -14.72
C GLN A 59 7.62 -13.85 -15.38
N GLY A 60 7.34 -13.45 -16.63
CA GLY A 60 6.10 -13.80 -17.32
C GLY A 60 4.84 -13.17 -16.74
N VAL A 61 4.96 -12.01 -16.07
CA VAL A 61 3.80 -11.25 -15.55
C VAL A 61 3.03 -10.64 -16.72
N GLU A 62 1.70 -10.58 -16.60
CA GLU A 62 0.82 -10.05 -17.64
C GLU A 62 1.12 -8.56 -17.93
N MET A 63 1.48 -8.29 -19.17
CA MET A 63 1.73 -6.95 -19.68
C MET A 63 0.44 -6.34 -20.26
N ALA A 64 0.37 -5.01 -20.28
CA ALA A 64 -0.78 -4.27 -20.75
C ALA A 64 -0.39 -3.09 -21.64
N ASP A 65 -1.26 -2.76 -22.59
CA ASP A 65 -1.20 -1.47 -23.28
C ASP A 65 -1.55 -0.35 -22.28
N PRO A 66 -0.70 0.67 -22.08
CA PRO A 66 -0.96 1.74 -21.10
C PRO A 66 -2.31 2.46 -21.26
N SER A 67 -2.89 2.47 -22.47
CA SER A 67 -4.17 3.12 -22.76
C SER A 67 -5.34 2.54 -21.98
N ILE A 68 -5.28 1.27 -21.57
CA ILE A 68 -6.33 0.61 -20.78
C ILE A 68 -6.53 1.28 -19.41
N PHE A 69 -5.49 1.94 -18.87
CA PHE A 69 -5.53 2.53 -17.54
C PHE A 69 -6.16 3.92 -17.57
N ILE A 70 -6.39 4.47 -18.76
CA ILE A 70 -6.97 5.79 -18.98
C ILE A 70 -8.45 5.62 -19.31
N THR A 71 -9.30 5.76 -18.30
CA THR A 71 -10.76 5.75 -18.48
C THR A 71 -11.29 7.15 -18.73
N ASP A 72 -12.45 7.27 -19.40
CA ASP A 72 -13.08 8.57 -19.63
C ASP A 72 -13.43 9.29 -18.33
N ARG A 73 -13.79 8.52 -17.28
CA ARG A 73 -13.94 9.05 -15.92
C ARG A 73 -12.65 9.68 -15.40
N LYS A 74 -11.49 9.05 -15.57
CA LYS A 74 -10.18 9.63 -15.20
C LYS A 74 -9.79 10.84 -16.06
N ARG A 75 -10.26 10.93 -17.31
CA ARG A 75 -10.05 12.11 -18.18
C ARG A 75 -10.92 13.30 -17.77
N GLN A 76 -12.17 13.05 -17.41
CA GLN A 76 -13.17 14.08 -17.08
C GLN A 76 -13.06 14.52 -15.63
N GLU A 77 -12.83 13.58 -14.72
CA GLU A 77 -12.57 13.83 -13.32
C GLU A 77 -11.06 13.82 -13.09
N LEU A 78 -10.41 14.96 -13.31
CA LEU A 78 -9.18 15.31 -12.57
C LEU A 78 -9.52 15.53 -11.08
N SER A 79 -10.45 14.76 -10.53
CA SER A 79 -10.97 14.93 -9.18
C SER A 79 -9.87 14.63 -8.18
N GLN A 80 -9.85 15.43 -7.12
CA GLN A 80 -8.92 15.25 -6.02
C GLN A 80 -9.30 13.97 -5.27
N GLY A 81 -8.48 12.93 -5.41
CA GLY A 81 -8.65 11.66 -4.71
C GLY A 81 -7.39 10.81 -4.83
N ALA A 82 -7.14 9.98 -3.82
CA ALA A 82 -6.11 8.95 -3.85
C ALA A 82 -6.72 7.67 -4.42
N ASP A 83 -6.11 7.14 -5.49
CA ASP A 83 -6.58 5.94 -6.19
C ASP A 83 -5.90 4.68 -5.61
N THR A 84 -5.88 4.59 -4.27
CA THR A 84 -5.19 3.54 -3.52
C THR A 84 -6.19 2.53 -2.96
N VAL A 85 -5.86 1.25 -3.15
CA VAL A 85 -6.56 0.11 -2.55
C VAL A 85 -5.56 -0.73 -1.75
N GLY A 86 -6.04 -1.37 -0.69
CA GLY A 86 -5.21 -2.24 0.13
C GLY A 86 -6.02 -3.31 0.86
N ALA A 87 -5.33 -4.35 1.30
CA ALA A 87 -5.89 -5.46 2.05
C ALA A 87 -4.89 -5.94 3.10
N VAL A 88 -5.42 -6.29 4.27
CA VAL A 88 -4.73 -7.06 5.31
C VAL A 88 -5.51 -8.35 5.51
N ALA A 89 -4.82 -9.47 5.73
CA ALA A 89 -5.45 -10.76 5.95
C ALA A 89 -4.70 -11.54 7.03
N ARG A 90 -5.44 -12.33 7.80
CA ARG A 90 -4.93 -13.36 8.72
C ARG A 90 -5.57 -14.69 8.34
N ASP A 91 -4.77 -15.74 8.20
CA ASP A 91 -5.28 -17.10 7.95
C ASP A 91 -5.50 -17.90 9.25
N ASP A 92 -6.01 -19.13 9.12
CA ASP A 92 -6.31 -20.02 10.26
C ASP A 92 -5.05 -20.47 11.02
N GLY A 93 -3.88 -20.39 10.38
CA GLY A 93 -2.57 -20.64 11.01
C GLY A 93 -2.05 -19.43 11.79
N GLY A 94 -2.75 -18.31 11.76
CA GLY A 94 -2.32 -17.05 12.34
C GLY A 94 -1.31 -16.29 11.48
N HIS A 95 -1.08 -16.70 10.22
CA HIS A 95 -0.19 -16.00 9.30
C HIS A 95 -0.87 -14.75 8.78
N ILE A 96 -0.10 -13.67 8.71
CA ILE A 96 -0.59 -12.35 8.34
C ILE A 96 0.13 -11.86 7.09
N ALA A 97 -0.63 -11.28 6.16
CA ALA A 97 -0.08 -10.66 4.96
C ALA A 97 -0.77 -9.32 4.68
N VAL A 98 -0.08 -8.47 3.92
CA VAL A 98 -0.59 -7.17 3.47
C VAL A 98 -0.24 -6.91 2.01
N ALA A 99 -1.15 -6.25 1.30
CA ALA A 99 -0.99 -5.84 -0.09
C ALA A 99 -1.60 -4.46 -0.32
N VAL A 100 -0.94 -3.63 -1.13
CA VAL A 100 -1.39 -2.27 -1.51
C VAL A 100 -1.08 -2.02 -2.98
N SER A 101 -1.99 -1.35 -3.69
CA SER A 101 -1.79 -0.91 -5.07
C SER A 101 -2.41 0.47 -5.29
N THR A 102 -1.78 1.29 -6.13
CA THR A 102 -2.24 2.66 -6.39
C THR A 102 -1.87 3.17 -7.79
N GLY A 103 -2.68 4.08 -8.33
CA GLY A 103 -2.28 4.95 -9.45
C GLY A 103 -1.48 6.20 -9.00
N GLY A 104 -1.33 6.39 -7.69
CA GLY A 104 -0.79 7.60 -7.11
C GLY A 104 -1.80 8.74 -7.12
N ARG A 105 -1.29 9.97 -7.20
CA ARG A 105 -2.13 11.18 -7.19
C ARG A 105 -2.29 11.78 -8.58
N THR A 106 -3.49 12.31 -8.83
CA THR A 106 -3.78 13.16 -9.98
C THR A 106 -2.77 14.30 -10.07
N GLY A 107 -2.25 14.55 -11.28
CA GLY A 107 -1.32 15.65 -11.52
C GLY A 107 0.11 15.42 -11.03
N LYS A 108 0.45 14.24 -10.47
CA LYS A 108 1.82 13.95 -10.01
C LYS A 108 2.88 14.19 -11.10
N LEU A 109 4.08 14.55 -10.66
CA LEU A 109 5.28 14.56 -11.50
C LEU A 109 5.57 13.12 -11.96
N ALA A 110 6.02 12.95 -13.20
CA ALA A 110 6.48 11.64 -13.68
C ALA A 110 7.60 11.11 -12.78
N GLY A 111 7.53 9.83 -12.43
CA GLY A 111 8.48 9.21 -11.51
C GLY A 111 8.23 9.50 -10.03
N ARG A 112 7.15 10.22 -9.66
CA ARG A 112 6.78 10.38 -8.24
C ARG A 112 6.30 9.05 -7.68
N ILE A 113 6.97 8.59 -6.63
CA ILE A 113 6.65 7.38 -5.88
C ILE A 113 5.96 7.76 -4.57
N GLY A 114 4.82 7.12 -4.29
CA GLY A 114 4.08 7.26 -3.04
C GLY A 114 4.55 6.29 -1.94
N ASP A 115 3.75 6.18 -0.89
CA ASP A 115 3.97 5.27 0.24
C ASP A 115 3.64 3.81 -0.10
N SER A 116 2.67 3.60 -1.00
CA SER A 116 2.10 2.28 -1.30
C SER A 116 3.08 1.16 -1.65
N PRO A 117 4.20 1.38 -2.36
CA PRO A 117 5.16 0.31 -2.63
C PRO A 117 6.21 0.14 -1.53
N ILE A 118 6.22 0.97 -0.48
CA ILE A 118 7.32 1.08 0.49
C ILE A 118 6.97 0.38 1.80
N PRO A 119 7.62 -0.76 2.14
CA PRO A 119 7.47 -1.40 3.43
C PRO A 119 7.83 -0.44 4.57
N GLY A 120 6.94 -0.33 5.54
CA GLY A 120 7.03 0.54 6.71
C GLY A 120 6.39 1.90 6.52
N ALA A 121 6.13 2.33 5.27
CA ALA A 121 5.40 3.56 4.99
C ALA A 121 3.93 3.28 4.66
N GLY A 122 3.65 2.66 3.52
CA GLY A 122 2.28 2.39 3.05
C GLY A 122 1.74 1.01 3.42
N LEU A 123 2.62 0.07 3.77
CA LEU A 123 2.26 -1.26 4.26
C LEU A 123 3.29 -1.81 5.26
N TYR A 124 2.87 -2.72 6.13
CA TYR A 124 3.78 -3.58 6.90
C TYR A 124 3.04 -4.82 7.42
N ALA A 125 3.72 -5.96 7.52
CA ALA A 125 3.19 -7.17 8.14
C ALA A 125 4.27 -7.86 8.99
N ASP A 126 3.84 -8.42 10.12
CA ASP A 126 4.64 -9.24 11.03
C ASP A 126 3.70 -10.18 11.81
N ASP A 127 3.83 -11.50 11.64
CA ASP A 127 2.97 -12.51 12.28
C ASP A 127 2.93 -12.36 13.81
N ARG A 128 3.98 -11.80 14.40
CA ARG A 128 4.10 -11.61 15.85
C ARG A 128 3.21 -10.50 16.38
N HIS A 129 2.81 -9.56 15.52
CA HIS A 129 2.18 -8.31 15.96
C HIS A 129 0.93 -7.93 15.17
N GLY A 130 0.98 -8.01 13.84
CA GLY A 130 -0.13 -7.61 12.98
C GLY A 130 0.28 -7.18 11.58
N ALA A 131 -0.67 -6.65 10.84
CA ALA A 131 -0.45 -5.98 9.56
C ALA A 131 -1.27 -4.71 9.42
N VAL A 132 -0.77 -3.79 8.63
CA VAL A 132 -1.37 -2.48 8.38
C VAL A 132 -1.07 -2.03 6.97
N CYS A 133 -2.05 -1.40 6.32
CA CYS A 133 -1.81 -0.61 5.12
C CYS A 133 -2.62 0.68 5.10
N GLY A 134 -2.13 1.64 4.32
CA GLY A 134 -2.64 2.99 4.26
C GLY A 134 -3.10 3.47 2.91
N THR A 135 -3.91 4.54 2.96
CA THR A 135 -4.29 5.38 1.82
C THR A 135 -4.28 6.85 2.26
N GLY A 136 -3.93 7.75 1.35
CA GLY A 136 -3.97 9.19 1.61
C GLY A 136 -2.72 9.92 1.18
N VAL A 137 -2.21 10.80 2.06
CA VAL A 137 -1.09 11.67 1.70
C VAL A 137 0.26 10.93 1.79
N GLY A 138 0.67 10.24 0.72
CA GLY A 138 1.87 9.40 0.70
C GLY A 138 3.18 10.03 1.20
N GLU A 139 3.47 11.30 0.90
CA GLU A 139 4.67 11.96 1.43
C GLU A 139 4.68 12.02 2.97
N ALA A 140 3.50 12.13 3.59
CA ALA A 140 3.38 12.13 5.04
C ALA A 140 3.54 10.71 5.62
N PHE A 141 2.95 9.69 4.97
CA PHE A 141 3.14 8.30 5.34
C PHE A 141 4.62 7.89 5.31
N ILE A 142 5.35 8.28 4.25
CA ILE A 142 6.79 8.03 4.11
C ILE A 142 7.58 8.73 5.22
N ARG A 143 7.37 10.04 5.41
CA ARG A 143 8.12 10.84 6.37
C ARG A 143 7.92 10.39 7.82
N LEU A 144 6.76 9.82 8.14
CA LEU A 144 6.45 9.29 9.46
C LEU A 144 6.84 7.82 9.64
N GLY A 145 7.05 7.06 8.56
CA GLY A 145 7.12 5.59 8.63
C GLY A 145 5.84 5.01 9.27
N LEU A 146 4.68 5.55 8.88
CA LEU A 146 3.44 5.43 9.65
C LEU A 146 3.04 3.98 9.92
N CYS A 147 3.12 3.12 8.90
CA CYS A 147 2.78 1.71 9.03
C CYS A 147 3.74 0.95 9.96
N ARG A 148 5.06 1.22 9.90
CA ARG A 148 6.00 0.57 10.83
C ARG A 148 5.76 1.03 12.26
N VAL A 149 5.51 2.32 12.48
CA VAL A 149 5.21 2.86 13.82
C VAL A 149 3.95 2.22 14.40
N ALA A 150 2.87 2.06 13.61
CA ALA A 150 1.68 1.35 14.07
C ALA A 150 2.00 -0.08 14.54
N ILE A 151 2.87 -0.80 13.84
CA ILE A 151 3.31 -2.14 14.24
C ILE A 151 4.17 -2.10 15.51
N VAL A 152 5.01 -1.08 15.72
CA VAL A 152 5.75 -0.90 16.98
C VAL A 152 4.80 -0.72 18.16
N GLU A 153 3.69 0.00 17.98
CA GLU A 153 2.72 0.17 19.06
C GLU A 153 1.97 -1.13 19.40
N LEU A 154 1.68 -1.95 18.38
CA LEU A 154 1.17 -3.32 18.61
C LEU A 154 2.22 -4.21 19.30
N GLU A 155 3.49 -4.06 18.97
CA GLU A 155 4.63 -4.73 19.63
C GLU A 155 4.71 -4.36 21.12
N HIS A 156 4.35 -3.14 21.49
CA HIS A 156 4.20 -2.70 22.89
C HIS A 156 2.87 -3.10 23.54
N GLY A 157 2.03 -3.89 22.87
CA GLY A 157 0.78 -4.42 23.41
C GLY A 157 -0.39 -3.43 23.43
N MET A 158 -0.33 -2.35 22.65
CA MET A 158 -1.48 -1.45 22.51
C MET A 158 -2.64 -2.14 21.78
N ASP A 159 -3.86 -1.74 22.12
CA ASP A 159 -5.07 -2.21 21.44
C ASP A 159 -5.09 -1.79 19.96
N PRO A 160 -5.41 -2.71 19.01
CA PRO A 160 -5.45 -2.42 17.59
C PRO A 160 -6.32 -1.23 17.17
N ALA A 161 -7.47 -1.01 17.81
CA ALA A 161 -8.34 0.11 17.47
C ALA A 161 -7.73 1.44 17.95
N GLU A 162 -7.12 1.44 19.14
CA GLU A 162 -6.38 2.58 19.66
C GLU A 162 -5.17 2.93 18.80
N VAL A 163 -4.40 1.92 18.36
CA VAL A 163 -3.26 2.11 17.43
C VAL A 163 -3.73 2.76 16.13
N ALA A 164 -4.80 2.23 15.53
CA ALA A 164 -5.30 2.77 14.26
C ALA A 164 -5.73 4.23 14.39
N LYS A 165 -6.46 4.58 15.46
CA LYS A 165 -6.86 5.95 15.75
C LYS A 165 -5.66 6.87 16.00
N LYS A 166 -4.72 6.46 16.86
CA LYS A 166 -3.50 7.22 17.18
C LYS A 166 -2.66 7.52 15.94
N ALA A 167 -2.49 6.55 15.06
CA ALA A 167 -1.73 6.73 13.82
C ALA A 167 -2.34 7.82 12.93
N ILE A 168 -3.67 7.81 12.75
CA ILE A 168 -4.37 8.82 11.94
C ILE A 168 -4.40 10.19 12.62
N ASP A 169 -4.58 10.24 13.94
CA ASP A 169 -4.49 11.48 14.71
C ASP A 169 -3.08 12.08 14.65
N TRP A 170 -2.04 11.23 14.65
CA TRP A 170 -0.65 11.66 14.51
C TRP A 170 -0.37 12.20 13.10
N LEU A 171 -0.85 11.50 12.06
CA LEU A 171 -0.78 11.97 10.67
C LEU A 171 -1.38 13.38 10.52
N GLY A 172 -2.59 13.60 11.04
CA GLY A 172 -3.26 14.90 10.99
C GLY A 172 -2.48 15.99 11.74
N ARG A 173 -2.12 15.73 13.00
CA ARG A 173 -1.49 16.75 13.86
C ARG A 173 -0.05 17.09 13.47
N SER A 174 0.75 16.10 13.09
CA SER A 174 2.19 16.30 12.83
C SER A 174 2.49 16.73 11.40
N MET A 175 1.63 16.38 10.45
CA MET A 175 1.90 16.60 9.03
C MET A 175 0.86 17.46 8.33
N ASN A 176 -0.23 17.85 9.04
CA ASN A 176 -1.40 18.49 8.44
C ASN A 176 -1.91 17.68 7.22
N ALA A 177 -1.97 16.36 7.38
CA ALA A 177 -2.19 15.42 6.29
C ALA A 177 -3.43 14.56 6.53
N ALA A 178 -4.15 14.27 5.45
CA ALA A 178 -5.31 13.40 5.46
C ALA A 178 -4.97 11.98 4.99
N GLY A 179 -5.67 10.99 5.52
CA GLY A 179 -5.56 9.59 5.11
C GLY A 179 -6.39 8.65 5.97
N GLY A 180 -6.18 7.37 5.74
CA GLY A 180 -6.77 6.28 6.49
C GLY A 180 -5.91 5.04 6.43
N ILE A 181 -6.14 4.14 7.39
CA ILE A 181 -5.49 2.83 7.44
C ILE A 181 -6.53 1.75 7.73
N ILE A 182 -6.22 0.55 7.26
CA ILE A 182 -6.79 -0.70 7.80
C ILE A 182 -5.67 -1.46 8.49
N LEU A 183 -5.99 -2.10 9.61
CA LEU A 183 -5.03 -2.76 10.49
C LEU A 183 -5.64 -4.04 11.06
N THR A 184 -4.87 -5.11 11.15
CA THR A 184 -5.24 -6.32 11.90
C THR A 184 -4.12 -6.66 12.87
N GLY A 185 -4.46 -6.95 14.13
CA GLY A 185 -3.49 -7.45 15.10
C GLY A 185 -3.24 -8.96 14.93
N ARG A 186 -2.26 -9.49 15.68
CA ARG A 186 -2.06 -10.94 15.81
C ARG A 186 -3.35 -11.67 16.20
N GLU A 187 -4.14 -11.03 17.06
CA GLU A 187 -5.45 -11.48 17.51
C GLU A 187 -6.50 -10.39 17.31
N GLY A 188 -7.76 -10.78 17.42
CA GLY A 188 -8.90 -9.86 17.29
C GLY A 188 -9.28 -9.54 15.84
N ASP A 189 -10.27 -8.65 15.73
CA ASP A 189 -10.87 -8.21 14.47
C ASP A 189 -10.01 -7.15 13.76
N PRO A 190 -10.04 -7.11 12.42
CA PRO A 190 -9.53 -5.98 11.65
C PRO A 190 -10.21 -4.66 12.02
N GLN A 191 -9.41 -3.61 12.10
CA GLN A 191 -9.75 -2.24 12.45
C GLN A 191 -9.53 -1.30 11.27
N ALA A 192 -10.24 -0.18 11.26
CA ALA A 192 -10.06 0.88 10.29
C ALA A 192 -10.16 2.25 10.99
N ALA A 193 -9.32 3.19 10.58
CA ALA A 193 -9.37 4.57 11.05
C ALA A 193 -9.02 5.52 9.90
N PHE A 194 -9.64 6.69 9.85
CA PHE A 194 -9.40 7.70 8.81
C PHE A 194 -9.83 9.09 9.30
N ASN A 195 -9.16 10.14 8.80
CA ASN A 195 -9.50 11.54 9.05
C ASN A 195 -9.96 12.28 7.77
N THR A 196 -10.16 11.54 6.68
CA THR A 196 -10.84 12.00 5.47
C THR A 196 -12.35 12.02 5.69
N PRO A 197 -13.14 12.74 4.86
CA PRO A 197 -14.60 12.67 4.93
C PRO A 197 -15.17 11.26 4.77
N ALA A 198 -14.48 10.40 4.01
CA ALA A 198 -14.81 9.00 3.85
C ALA A 198 -13.56 8.17 3.52
N MET A 199 -13.62 6.88 3.85
CA MET A 199 -12.73 5.84 3.34
C MET A 199 -13.58 4.58 3.11
N PRO A 200 -13.80 4.14 1.86
CA PRO A 200 -14.44 2.86 1.60
C PRO A 200 -13.64 1.72 2.22
N TRP A 201 -14.29 0.88 3.03
CA TRP A 201 -13.67 -0.28 3.65
C TRP A 201 -14.71 -1.37 3.94
N ALA A 202 -14.25 -2.60 4.06
CA ALA A 202 -15.05 -3.74 4.48
C ALA A 202 -14.19 -4.68 5.32
N LYS A 203 -14.83 -5.45 6.21
CA LYS A 203 -14.17 -6.56 6.93
C LYS A 203 -15.01 -7.82 6.84
N ARG A 204 -14.34 -8.97 6.90
CA ARG A 204 -14.95 -10.28 7.08
C ARG A 204 -14.20 -11.01 8.18
N VAL A 205 -14.94 -11.54 9.14
CA VAL A 205 -14.43 -12.38 10.23
C VAL A 205 -15.25 -13.67 10.19
N GLY A 206 -14.57 -14.81 10.30
CA GLY A 206 -15.15 -16.14 10.20
C GLY A 206 -14.58 -17.03 11.28
#